data_AF-A0AAF0RA81-F1
#
_entry.id   AF-A0AAF0RA81-F1
#
_cell.length_a   1.000
_cell.length_b   1.000
_cell.length_c   1.000
_cell.angle_alpha   90.00
_cell.angle_beta   90.00
_cell.angle_gamma   90.00
#
_symmetry.space_group_name_H-M   'P 1'
#
loop_
_entity.id
_entity.type
_entity.pdbx_description
1 polymer ?
#
loop_
_entity_poly.entity_id
_entity_poly.type
_entity_poly.pdbx_seq_one_letter_code
_entity_poly.pdbx_strand_id
1 'polypeptide(L)'
;MAFVITGESLRSAREAAHLTQQQVADRVGVSLRTVGNWERSSDDAVPRKWWSDVRRFLPKADIDVAMKLPPQINMDIDGDDFQSDLRASVRRIFGDGPLNGEQIQNLSDMYDGAAEALDWAELATASGVDPELIRQLTASVVSIVIDSGTYSVFNATKSHDPLQEIIFRASQIAARADANSTRKDSFRSRISFPKPSVSPPGEDDEAGIETEAEVQSAYGESAHRGPRKADEPHAE
;
A
#
# COMPACT_ATOMS: atom_id res chain seq x y z
N MET A 1 6.76 -11.74 -5.71
CA MET A 1 5.48 -11.72 -4.96
C MET A 1 5.24 -13.10 -4.37
N ALA A 2 5.03 -13.21 -3.06
CA ALA A 2 4.67 -14.47 -2.43
C ALA A 2 3.14 -14.56 -2.36
N PHE A 3 2.54 -15.36 -3.23
CA PHE A 3 1.13 -15.76 -3.11
C PHE A 3 0.91 -16.44 -1.75
N VAL A 4 -0.29 -16.47 -1.20
CA VAL A 4 -0.66 -17.34 -0.06
C VAL A 4 -2.08 -17.82 -0.29
N ILE A 5 -2.32 -19.13 -0.17
CA ILE A 5 -3.68 -19.70 -0.23
C ILE A 5 -4.16 -19.88 1.21
N THR A 6 -5.15 -19.10 1.63
CA THR A 6 -5.81 -19.24 2.94
C THR A 6 -6.83 -20.36 2.91
N GLY A 7 -7.16 -20.91 4.08
CA GLY A 7 -8.23 -21.91 4.22
C GLY A 7 -9.58 -21.46 3.67
N GLU A 8 -9.92 -20.19 3.88
CA GLU A 8 -11.15 -19.58 3.40
C GLU A 8 -11.18 -19.47 1.88
N SER A 9 -10.12 -18.95 1.25
CA SER A 9 -10.02 -18.89 -0.23
C SER A 9 -10.10 -20.29 -0.85
N LEU A 10 -9.51 -21.30 -0.21
CA LEU A 10 -9.59 -22.69 -0.65
C LEU A 10 -11.03 -23.22 -0.58
N ARG A 11 -11.76 -22.94 0.52
CA ARG A 11 -13.17 -23.33 0.68
C ARG A 11 -14.06 -22.69 -0.38
N SER A 12 -13.95 -21.37 -0.56
CA SER A 12 -14.77 -20.63 -1.54
C SER A 12 -14.55 -21.14 -2.96
N ALA A 13 -13.28 -21.29 -3.36
CA ALA A 13 -12.94 -21.81 -4.68
C ALA A 13 -13.41 -23.27 -4.89
N ARG A 14 -13.37 -24.10 -3.83
CA ARG A 14 -13.90 -25.47 -3.86
C ARG A 14 -15.41 -25.49 -4.08
N GLU A 15 -16.14 -24.64 -3.37
CA GLU A 15 -17.61 -24.56 -3.44
C GLU A 15 -18.09 -24.02 -4.78
N ALA A 16 -17.42 -23.00 -5.31
CA ALA A 16 -17.65 -22.48 -6.66
C ALA A 16 -17.40 -23.54 -7.75
N ALA A 17 -16.42 -24.43 -7.54
CA ALA A 17 -16.15 -25.55 -8.43
C ALA A 17 -17.09 -26.77 -8.21
N HIS A 18 -18.05 -26.68 -7.28
CA HIS A 18 -18.93 -27.78 -6.86
C HIS A 18 -18.18 -29.07 -6.47
N LEU A 19 -17.01 -28.92 -5.84
CA LEU A 19 -16.20 -30.04 -5.37
C LEU A 19 -16.45 -30.32 -3.88
N THR A 20 -16.42 -31.59 -3.50
CA THR A 20 -16.39 -32.00 -2.10
C THR A 20 -14.96 -31.95 -1.55
N GLN A 21 -14.79 -31.85 -0.23
CA GLN A 21 -13.46 -31.88 0.40
C GLN A 21 -12.71 -33.18 0.06
N GLN A 22 -13.43 -34.31 -0.08
CA GLN A 22 -12.84 -35.59 -0.48
C GLN A 22 -12.27 -35.52 -1.90
N GLN A 23 -13.00 -34.94 -2.85
CA GLN A 23 -12.52 -34.78 -4.23
C GLN A 23 -11.29 -33.88 -4.31
N VAL A 24 -11.21 -32.83 -3.50
CA VAL A 24 -9.99 -32.01 -3.40
C VAL A 24 -8.84 -32.83 -2.82
N ALA A 25 -9.09 -33.59 -1.74
CA ALA A 25 -8.09 -34.44 -1.11
C ALA A 25 -7.51 -35.48 -2.10
N ASP A 26 -8.39 -36.15 -2.86
CA ASP A 26 -8.01 -37.15 -3.86
C ASP A 26 -7.19 -36.53 -5.01
N ARG A 27 -7.52 -35.31 -5.44
CA ARG A 27 -6.80 -34.60 -6.52
C ARG A 27 -5.43 -34.08 -6.08
N VAL A 28 -5.30 -33.62 -4.83
CA VAL A 28 -4.01 -33.17 -4.25
C VAL A 28 -3.14 -34.36 -3.85
N GLY A 29 -3.73 -35.51 -3.53
CA GLY A 29 -3.02 -36.66 -2.96
C GLY A 29 -2.77 -36.51 -1.45
N VAL A 30 -3.72 -35.93 -0.71
CA VAL A 30 -3.67 -35.82 0.76
C VAL A 30 -4.90 -36.46 1.41
N SER A 31 -4.88 -36.62 2.73
CA SER A 31 -6.06 -37.12 3.46
C SER A 31 -7.18 -36.08 3.54
N LEU A 32 -8.43 -36.53 3.63
CA LEU A 32 -9.60 -35.67 3.89
C LEU A 32 -9.39 -34.77 5.12
N ARG A 33 -8.83 -35.34 6.19
CA ARG A 33 -8.52 -34.61 7.43
C ARG A 33 -7.56 -33.44 7.19
N THR A 34 -6.61 -33.59 6.27
CA THR A 34 -5.65 -32.55 5.90
C THR A 34 -6.36 -31.36 5.24
N VAL A 35 -7.23 -31.62 4.27
CA VAL A 35 -8.04 -30.56 3.63
C VAL A 35 -8.99 -29.90 4.64
N GLY A 36 -9.65 -30.71 5.47
CA GLY A 36 -10.54 -30.21 6.51
C GLY A 36 -9.81 -29.37 7.57
N ASN A 37 -8.51 -29.59 7.80
CA ASN A 37 -7.70 -28.72 8.66
C ASN A 37 -7.34 -27.41 7.97
N TRP A 38 -6.97 -27.45 6.68
CA TRP A 38 -6.70 -26.22 5.92
C TRP A 38 -7.91 -25.30 5.88
N GLU A 39 -9.11 -25.82 5.60
CA GLU A 39 -10.34 -25.01 5.51
C GLU A 39 -10.91 -24.56 6.87
N ARG A 40 -10.42 -25.07 8.00
CA ARG A 40 -11.00 -24.74 9.33
C ARG A 40 -10.45 -23.44 9.91
N SER A 41 -9.20 -23.12 9.58
CA SER A 41 -8.54 -21.93 10.08
C SER A 41 -8.53 -20.89 8.97
N SER A 42 -9.12 -19.72 9.21
CA SER A 42 -8.96 -18.54 8.35
C SER A 42 -7.49 -18.12 8.25
N ASP A 43 -6.74 -18.31 9.34
CA ASP A 43 -5.33 -17.91 9.46
C ASP A 43 -4.30 -18.93 8.96
N ASP A 44 -4.63 -20.22 8.90
CA ASP A 44 -3.66 -21.23 8.47
C ASP A 44 -3.60 -21.29 6.95
N ALA A 45 -2.42 -20.95 6.42
CA ALA A 45 -2.14 -21.08 5.00
C ALA A 45 -1.96 -22.56 4.62
N VAL A 46 -2.47 -22.92 3.43
CA VAL A 46 -2.12 -24.19 2.79
C VAL A 46 -0.59 -24.26 2.66
N PRO A 47 0.08 -25.35 3.04
CA PRO A 47 1.53 -25.46 2.88
C PRO A 47 1.95 -25.30 1.41
N ARG A 48 3.01 -24.53 1.16
CA ARG A 48 3.49 -24.16 -0.19
C ARG A 48 3.68 -25.33 -1.15
N LYS A 49 4.08 -26.50 -0.63
CA LYS A 49 4.32 -27.70 -1.45
C LYS A 49 3.07 -28.18 -2.21
N TRP A 50 1.87 -27.82 -1.76
CA TRP A 50 0.61 -28.23 -2.37
C TRP A 50 -0.01 -27.17 -3.30
N TRP A 51 0.59 -25.99 -3.41
CA TRP A 51 -0.03 -24.87 -4.14
C TRP A 51 -0.16 -25.11 -5.64
N SER A 52 0.82 -25.80 -6.24
CA SER A 52 0.77 -26.12 -7.66
C SER A 52 -0.40 -27.05 -7.96
N ASP A 53 -0.63 -28.04 -7.10
CA ASP A 53 -1.74 -28.97 -7.24
C ASP A 53 -3.06 -28.22 -7.04
N VAL A 54 -3.24 -27.53 -5.91
CA VAL A 54 -4.47 -26.77 -5.60
C VAL A 54 -4.87 -25.83 -6.74
N ARG A 55 -3.90 -25.10 -7.33
CA ARG A 55 -4.14 -24.18 -8.45
C ARG A 55 -4.49 -24.87 -9.77
N ARG A 56 -4.10 -26.12 -9.95
CA ARG A 56 -4.31 -26.84 -11.22
C ARG A 56 -5.79 -27.13 -11.47
N PHE A 57 -6.59 -27.32 -10.43
CA PHE A 57 -7.96 -27.83 -10.56
C PHE A 57 -9.05 -26.95 -9.93
N LEU A 58 -8.68 -25.83 -9.32
CA LEU A 58 -9.63 -24.80 -8.92
C LEU A 58 -9.63 -23.67 -9.96
N PRO A 59 -10.80 -23.13 -10.32
CA PRO A 59 -10.89 -22.04 -11.30
C PRO A 59 -10.08 -20.84 -10.80
N LYS A 60 -9.22 -20.30 -11.67
CA LYS A 60 -8.31 -19.18 -11.37
C LYS A 60 -9.02 -17.94 -10.83
N ALA A 61 -10.31 -17.78 -11.14
CA ALA A 61 -11.09 -16.60 -10.80
C ALA A 61 -11.49 -16.51 -9.32
N ASP A 62 -11.52 -17.63 -8.58
CA ASP A 62 -12.04 -17.66 -7.20
C ASP A 62 -11.01 -18.03 -6.12
N ILE A 63 -9.77 -18.37 -6.50
CA ILE A 63 -8.65 -18.30 -5.53
C ILE A 63 -8.23 -16.84 -5.50
N ASP A 64 -9.15 -15.99 -5.06
CA ASP A 64 -8.84 -14.60 -4.91
C ASP A 64 -7.78 -14.48 -3.83
N VAL A 65 -6.74 -13.80 -4.23
CA VAL A 65 -5.48 -13.72 -3.52
C VAL A 65 -5.78 -12.90 -2.28
N ALA A 66 -6.01 -13.57 -1.15
CA ALA A 66 -5.87 -12.92 0.14
C ALA A 66 -4.38 -12.56 0.25
N MET A 67 -3.99 -11.43 -0.36
CA MET A 67 -2.88 -10.65 0.12
C MET A 67 -3.17 -10.51 1.61
N LYS A 68 -2.30 -11.07 2.44
CA LYS A 68 -2.29 -10.73 3.86
C LYS A 68 -1.85 -9.28 3.95
N LEU A 69 -2.72 -8.35 3.53
CA LEU A 69 -2.81 -7.06 4.17
C LEU A 69 -2.95 -7.40 5.66
N PRO A 70 -2.24 -6.71 6.56
CA PRO A 70 -2.50 -6.88 7.99
C PRO A 70 -4.00 -6.79 8.22
N PRO A 71 -4.54 -7.47 9.26
CA PRO A 71 -5.98 -7.58 9.47
C PRO A 71 -6.60 -6.24 9.16
N GLN A 72 -7.36 -6.19 8.06
CA GLN A 72 -8.18 -5.02 7.82
C GLN A 72 -9.04 -4.97 9.06
N ILE A 73 -8.92 -3.89 9.82
CA ILE A 73 -9.89 -3.60 10.84
C ILE A 73 -11.14 -3.32 10.01
N ASN A 74 -11.90 -4.38 9.71
CA ASN A 74 -13.26 -4.29 9.22
C ASN A 74 -14.01 -3.65 10.38
N MET A 75 -13.91 -2.34 10.47
CA MET A 75 -14.80 -1.56 11.29
C MET A 75 -16.10 -1.54 10.49
N ASP A 76 -17.04 -2.39 10.88
CA ASP A 76 -18.46 -2.03 10.75
C ASP A 76 -18.64 -0.77 11.61
N ILE A 77 -18.19 0.37 11.08
CA ILE A 77 -18.65 1.66 11.55
C ILE A 77 -20.07 1.71 11.03
N ASP A 78 -21.05 1.41 11.88
CA ASP A 78 -22.43 1.74 11.59
C ASP A 78 -22.45 3.23 11.24
N GLY A 79 -22.67 3.55 9.96
CA GLY A 79 -22.53 4.91 9.44
C GLY A 79 -23.44 5.89 10.18
N ASP A 80 -24.54 5.39 10.75
CA ASP A 80 -25.46 6.14 11.59
C ASP A 80 -24.84 6.56 12.92
N ASP A 81 -24.06 5.68 13.57
CA ASP A 81 -23.38 5.97 14.84
C ASP A 81 -22.25 6.99 14.63
N PHE A 82 -21.46 6.85 13.57
CA PHE A 82 -20.42 7.82 13.23
C PHE A 82 -20.99 9.19 12.87
N GLN A 83 -22.05 9.26 12.05
CA GLN A 83 -22.67 10.55 11.73
C GLN A 83 -23.30 11.20 12.98
N SER A 84 -23.84 10.40 13.90
CA SER A 84 -24.37 10.89 15.17
C SER A 84 -23.27 11.48 16.04
N ASP A 85 -22.15 10.76 16.19
CA ASP A 85 -20.99 11.20 16.97
C ASP A 85 -20.32 12.43 16.34
N LEU A 86 -20.18 12.47 15.01
CA LEU A 86 -19.69 13.62 14.26
C LEU A 86 -20.59 14.85 14.51
N ARG A 87 -21.92 14.71 14.38
CA ARG A 87 -22.85 15.81 14.66
C ARG A 87 -22.75 16.31 16.10
N ALA A 88 -22.63 15.41 17.08
CA ALA A 88 -22.51 15.76 18.49
C ALA A 88 -21.21 16.53 18.76
N SER A 89 -20.11 16.07 18.17
CA SER A 89 -18.79 16.68 18.24
C SER A 89 -18.74 18.07 17.61
N VAL A 90 -19.26 18.23 16.40
CA VAL A 90 -19.22 19.53 15.70
C VAL A 90 -20.10 20.56 16.42
N ARG A 91 -21.29 20.18 16.93
CA ARG A 91 -22.13 21.08 17.77
C ARG A 91 -21.40 21.58 19.01
N ARG A 92 -20.53 20.77 19.62
CA ARG A 92 -19.83 21.17 20.84
C ARG A 92 -18.82 22.30 20.61
N ILE A 93 -18.26 22.42 19.41
CA ILE A 93 -17.18 23.39 19.11
C ILE A 93 -17.69 24.64 18.44
N PHE A 94 -18.59 24.46 17.47
CA PHE A 94 -19.16 25.58 16.72
C PHE A 94 -20.42 26.15 17.41
N GLY A 95 -20.80 25.58 18.57
CA GLY A 95 -21.97 25.96 19.36
C GLY A 95 -23.28 25.45 18.76
N ASP A 96 -24.40 25.94 19.28
CA ASP A 96 -25.76 25.62 18.78
C ASP A 96 -26.08 26.27 17.42
N GLY A 97 -25.08 26.81 16.73
CA GLY A 97 -25.23 27.27 15.36
C GLY A 97 -25.63 26.11 14.45
N PRO A 98 -26.60 26.30 13.53
CA PRO A 98 -26.97 25.25 12.60
C PRO A 98 -25.80 24.99 11.66
N LEU A 99 -25.12 23.87 11.87
CA LEU A 99 -24.27 23.29 10.84
C LEU A 99 -25.15 22.96 9.66
N ASN A 100 -24.77 23.41 8.47
CA ASN A 100 -25.46 22.96 7.28
C ASN A 100 -25.05 21.48 7.03
N GLY A 101 -25.97 20.69 6.44
CA GLY A 101 -25.68 19.29 6.13
C GLY A 101 -24.45 19.12 5.23
N GLU A 102 -24.15 20.14 4.42
CA GLU A 102 -22.99 20.23 3.54
C GLU A 102 -21.65 20.21 4.30
N GLN A 103 -21.51 20.94 5.40
CA GLN A 103 -20.29 20.93 6.22
C GLN A 103 -20.03 19.56 6.83
N ILE A 104 -21.09 18.89 7.31
CA ILE A 104 -20.97 17.54 7.88
C ILE A 104 -20.57 16.55 6.79
N GLN A 105 -21.15 16.66 5.60
CA GLN A 105 -20.82 15.80 4.47
C GLN A 105 -19.36 16.01 4.02
N ASN A 106 -18.91 17.26 3.87
CA ASN A 106 -17.54 17.57 3.48
C ASN A 106 -16.51 17.01 4.48
N LEU A 107 -16.82 17.05 5.78
CA LEU A 107 -15.98 16.46 6.81
C LEU A 107 -15.95 14.92 6.73
N SER A 108 -17.09 14.30 6.44
CA SER A 108 -17.18 12.85 6.21
C SER A 108 -16.36 12.44 4.98
N ASP A 109 -16.56 13.11 3.85
CA ASP A 109 -15.86 12.82 2.60
C ASP A 109 -14.34 12.98 2.74
N MET A 110 -13.90 13.99 3.50
CA MET A 110 -12.49 14.18 3.82
C MET A 110 -11.92 13.03 4.66
N TYR A 111 -12.68 12.53 5.64
CA TYR A 111 -12.27 11.39 6.46
C TYR A 111 -12.16 10.12 5.62
N ASP A 112 -13.16 9.84 4.78
CA ASP A 112 -13.18 8.67 3.90
C ASP A 112 -12.01 8.73 2.91
N GLY A 113 -11.74 9.90 2.32
CA GLY A 113 -10.59 10.12 1.45
C GLY A 113 -9.24 9.94 2.17
N ALA A 114 -9.13 10.36 3.44
CA ALA A 114 -7.94 10.14 4.24
C ALA A 114 -7.74 8.64 4.57
N ALA A 115 -8.80 7.93 4.92
CA ALA A 115 -8.76 6.48 5.16
C ALA A 115 -8.33 5.72 3.90
N GLU A 116 -8.91 6.06 2.75
CA GLU A 116 -8.55 5.46 1.46
C GLU A 116 -7.07 5.73 1.13
N ALA A 117 -6.59 6.97 1.30
CA ALA A 117 -5.19 7.31 1.07
C ALA A 117 -4.22 6.49 1.92
N LEU A 118 -4.60 6.15 3.16
CA LEU A 118 -3.81 5.27 4.02
C LEU A 118 -3.83 3.81 3.53
N ASP A 119 -4.94 3.31 2.99
CA ASP A 119 -5.00 1.99 2.35
C ASP A 119 -4.06 1.92 1.15
N TRP A 120 -4.03 2.97 0.32
CA TRP A 120 -3.07 3.10 -0.79
C TRP A 120 -1.61 3.11 -0.29
N ALA A 121 -1.32 3.85 0.79
CA ALA A 121 0.03 3.90 1.38
C ALA A 121 0.47 2.53 1.93
N GLU A 122 -0.46 1.77 2.50
CA GLU A 122 -0.25 0.41 2.97
C GLU A 122 0.07 -0.56 1.82
N LEU A 123 -0.68 -0.48 0.73
CA LEU A 123 -0.43 -1.25 -0.49
C LEU A 123 0.92 -0.89 -1.13
N ALA A 124 1.27 0.40 -1.16
CA ALA A 124 2.57 0.88 -1.64
C ALA A 124 3.72 0.34 -0.78
N THR A 125 3.55 0.33 0.54
CA THR A 125 4.51 -0.27 1.48
C THR A 125 4.71 -1.75 1.21
N ALA A 126 3.62 -2.51 1.02
CA ALA A 126 3.68 -3.94 0.70
C ALA A 126 4.34 -4.22 -0.65
N SER A 127 4.19 -3.31 -1.61
CA SER A 127 4.81 -3.37 -2.94
C SER A 127 6.28 -2.96 -2.95
N GLY A 128 6.79 -2.45 -1.81
CA GLY A 128 8.17 -2.04 -1.65
C GLY A 128 8.51 -0.72 -2.33
N VAL A 129 7.53 0.17 -2.46
CA VAL A 129 7.72 1.59 -2.83
C VAL A 129 8.71 2.25 -1.87
N ASP A 130 9.33 3.35 -2.31
CA ASP A 130 10.28 4.12 -1.50
C ASP A 130 9.63 4.56 -0.17
N PRO A 131 10.20 4.19 0.99
CA PRO A 131 9.71 4.60 2.30
C PRO A 131 9.61 6.11 2.49
N GLU A 132 10.46 6.91 1.85
CA GLU A 132 10.37 8.36 1.97
C GLU A 132 9.09 8.91 1.35
N LEU A 133 8.66 8.38 0.20
CA LEU A 133 7.39 8.76 -0.43
C LEU A 133 6.20 8.34 0.44
N ILE A 134 6.27 7.17 1.06
CA ILE A 134 5.22 6.69 1.98
C ILE A 134 5.12 7.60 3.20
N ARG A 135 6.26 8.02 3.78
CA ARG A 135 6.29 8.97 4.91
C ARG A 135 5.70 10.32 4.52
N GLN A 136 6.07 10.86 3.36
CA GLN A 136 5.53 12.13 2.89
C GLN A 136 4.01 12.06 2.68
N LEU A 137 3.51 10.95 2.12
CA LEU A 137 2.09 10.71 1.94
C LEU A 137 1.35 10.65 3.28
N THR A 138 1.79 9.78 4.21
CA THR A 138 1.11 9.62 5.51
C THR A 138 1.18 10.89 6.34
N ALA A 139 2.30 11.63 6.32
CA ALA A 139 2.43 12.92 6.98
C ALA A 139 1.48 13.97 6.36
N SER A 140 1.34 13.99 5.03
CA SER A 140 0.42 14.91 4.35
C SER A 140 -1.04 14.63 4.71
N VAL A 141 -1.44 13.36 4.75
CA VAL A 141 -2.79 12.95 5.16
C VAL A 141 -3.07 13.41 6.59
N VAL A 142 -2.14 13.19 7.53
CA VAL A 142 -2.30 13.63 8.92
C VAL A 142 -2.35 15.17 9.01
N SER A 143 -1.54 15.90 8.25
CA SER A 143 -1.58 17.36 8.23
C SER A 143 -2.92 17.89 7.76
N ILE A 144 -3.45 17.38 6.64
CA ILE A 144 -4.76 17.78 6.09
C ILE A 144 -5.87 17.59 7.15
N VAL A 145 -5.82 16.47 7.86
CA VAL A 145 -6.79 16.12 8.90
C VAL A 145 -6.64 16.98 10.16
N ILE A 146 -5.44 17.43 10.50
CA ILE A 146 -5.22 18.36 11.62
C ILE A 146 -5.63 19.78 11.22
N ASP A 147 -5.22 20.23 10.04
CA ASP A 147 -5.38 21.60 9.54
C ASP A 147 -6.83 21.93 9.18
N SER A 148 -7.65 20.94 8.84
CA SER A 148 -9.09 21.11 8.62
C SER A 148 -9.89 21.42 9.89
N GLY A 149 -9.23 21.43 11.06
CA GLY A 149 -9.88 21.69 12.34
C GLY A 149 -10.68 20.51 12.88
N THR A 150 -10.66 19.35 12.21
CA THR A 150 -11.32 18.14 12.72
C THR A 150 -10.76 17.68 14.06
N TYR A 151 -9.50 17.98 14.38
CA TYR A 151 -8.90 17.61 15.67
C TYR A 151 -9.68 18.12 16.88
N SER A 152 -10.21 19.35 16.80
CA SER A 152 -11.05 19.88 17.87
C SER A 152 -12.36 19.11 17.97
N VAL A 153 -12.94 18.70 16.83
CA VAL A 153 -14.22 17.98 16.68
C VAL A 153 -14.20 16.68 17.45
N PHE A 154 -13.27 15.79 17.18
CA PHE A 154 -13.37 14.42 17.66
C PHE A 154 -12.80 14.17 19.07
N ASN A 155 -12.02 15.08 19.65
CA ASN A 155 -11.53 14.94 21.03
C ASN A 155 -12.65 15.00 22.10
N ALA A 156 -13.89 15.22 21.68
CA ALA A 156 -15.04 15.38 22.56
C ALA A 156 -15.90 14.10 22.72
N THR A 157 -15.78 13.12 21.83
CA THR A 157 -16.52 11.85 21.88
C THR A 157 -15.78 10.79 22.69
N LYS A 158 -16.51 10.03 23.51
CA LYS A 158 -15.95 8.95 24.35
C LYS A 158 -15.86 7.60 23.61
N SER A 159 -16.57 7.46 22.50
CA SER A 159 -16.48 6.34 21.55
C SER A 159 -15.41 6.66 20.52
N HIS A 160 -14.54 5.67 20.26
CA HIS A 160 -13.50 5.59 19.23
C HIS A 160 -13.27 6.87 18.42
N ASP A 161 -12.19 7.60 18.75
CA ASP A 161 -11.79 8.81 18.04
C ASP A 161 -11.27 8.44 16.64
N PRO A 162 -12.02 8.72 15.56
CA PRO A 162 -11.64 8.38 14.19
C PRO A 162 -10.30 9.02 13.81
N LEU A 163 -9.95 10.16 14.42
CA LEU A 163 -8.66 10.81 14.20
C LEU A 163 -7.51 10.06 14.84
N GLN A 164 -7.70 9.54 16.05
CA GLN A 164 -6.69 8.69 16.68
C GLN A 164 -6.41 7.49 15.81
N GLU A 165 -7.44 6.94 15.15
CA GLU A 165 -7.27 5.85 14.20
C GLU A 165 -6.45 6.27 12.98
N ILE A 166 -6.78 7.38 12.30
CA ILE A 166 -5.97 7.88 11.17
C ILE A 166 -4.52 8.11 11.58
N ILE A 167 -4.29 8.80 12.70
CA ILE A 167 -2.95 9.11 13.20
C ILE A 167 -2.19 7.82 13.53
N PHE A 168 -2.84 6.88 14.22
CA PHE A 168 -2.25 5.61 14.60
C PHE A 168 -1.92 4.75 13.37
N ARG A 169 -2.86 4.60 12.42
CA ARG A 169 -2.64 3.90 11.15
C ARG A 169 -1.50 4.51 10.35
N ALA A 170 -1.49 5.83 10.18
CA ALA A 170 -0.42 6.56 9.50
C ALA A 170 0.95 6.29 10.14
N SER A 171 1.03 6.32 11.47
CA SER A 171 2.26 6.03 12.21
C SER A 171 2.74 4.59 12.02
N GLN A 172 1.82 3.61 12.02
CA GLN A 172 2.16 2.21 11.81
C GLN A 172 2.64 1.94 10.38
N ILE A 173 2.04 2.58 9.38
CA ILE A 173 2.43 2.45 7.98
C ILE A 173 3.85 3.01 7.80
N ALA A 174 4.12 4.21 8.34
CA ALA A 174 5.45 4.82 8.30
C ALA A 174 6.51 3.92 8.98
N ALA A 175 6.22 3.41 10.18
CA ALA A 175 7.14 2.52 10.90
C ALA A 175 7.44 1.22 10.12
N ARG A 176 6.43 0.66 9.42
CA ARG A 176 6.61 -0.52 8.57
C ARG A 176 7.43 -0.21 7.32
N ALA A 177 7.27 0.97 6.73
CA ALA A 177 8.10 1.41 5.61
C ALA A 177 9.58 1.51 6.01
N ASP A 178 9.88 2.03 7.21
CA ASP A 178 11.23 2.14 7.76
C ASP A 178 11.87 0.78 8.09
N ALA A 179 11.08 -0.16 8.61
CA ALA A 179 11.55 -1.53 8.83
C ALA A 179 11.94 -2.20 7.49
N ASN A 180 11.22 -1.90 6.41
CA ASN A 180 11.49 -2.43 5.08
C ASN A 180 12.73 -1.82 4.40
N SER A 181 13.02 -0.52 4.57
CA SER A 181 14.28 0.08 4.08
C SER A 181 15.49 -0.56 4.74
N THR A 182 15.47 -0.63 6.07
CA THR A 182 16.57 -1.21 6.86
C THR A 182 16.90 -2.64 6.41
N ARG A 183 15.86 -3.44 6.09
CA ARG A 183 16.02 -4.80 5.59
C ARG A 183 16.65 -4.83 4.19
N LYS A 184 16.24 -3.95 3.27
CA LYS A 184 16.81 -3.86 1.91
C LYS A 184 18.28 -3.44 1.95
N ASP A 185 18.65 -2.49 2.81
CA ASP A 185 20.04 -2.04 2.95
C ASP A 185 20.94 -3.13 3.52
N SER A 186 20.43 -3.91 4.49
CA SER A 186 21.13 -5.08 5.04
C SER A 186 21.40 -6.17 3.98
N PHE A 187 20.53 -6.28 2.98
CA PHE A 187 20.69 -7.23 1.89
C PHE A 187 21.69 -6.71 0.86
N ARG A 188 21.62 -5.43 0.50
CA ARG A 188 22.58 -4.78 -0.42
C ARG A 188 24.01 -4.84 0.11
N SER A 189 24.20 -4.64 1.42
CA SER A 189 25.55 -4.72 2.03
C SER A 189 26.12 -6.15 2.10
N ARG A 190 25.27 -7.18 2.10
CA ARG A 190 25.70 -8.59 2.08
C ARG A 190 26.05 -9.10 0.69
N ILE A 191 25.47 -8.51 -0.36
CA ILE A 191 25.91 -8.77 -1.72
C ILE A 191 27.15 -7.92 -1.98
N SER A 192 28.27 -8.36 -1.43
CA SER A 192 29.57 -7.94 -1.92
C SER A 192 29.72 -8.56 -3.30
N PHE A 193 29.37 -7.80 -4.35
CA PHE A 193 29.80 -8.17 -5.68
C PHE A 193 31.32 -8.26 -5.63
N PRO A 194 31.93 -9.39 -6.02
CA PRO A 194 33.38 -9.45 -6.18
C PRO A 194 33.73 -8.25 -7.05
N LYS A 195 34.61 -7.36 -6.56
CA LYS A 195 35.14 -6.28 -7.39
C LYS A 195 35.57 -6.96 -8.68
N PRO A 196 35.09 -6.51 -9.86
CA PRO A 196 35.57 -7.07 -11.12
C PRO A 196 37.08 -7.08 -10.98
N SER A 197 37.70 -8.26 -11.10
CA SER A 197 39.15 -8.32 -11.12
C SER A 197 39.53 -7.54 -12.36
N VAL A 198 39.86 -6.27 -12.16
CA VAL A 198 40.56 -5.49 -13.15
C VAL A 198 41.86 -6.24 -13.27
N SER A 199 41.93 -7.13 -14.26
CA SER A 199 43.18 -7.71 -14.67
C SER A 199 44.12 -6.52 -14.82
N PRO A 200 45.31 -6.53 -14.17
CA PRO A 200 46.29 -5.50 -14.42
C PRO A 200 46.39 -5.35 -15.94
N PRO A 201 46.40 -4.12 -16.48
CA PRO A 201 46.49 -3.90 -17.92
C PRO A 201 47.64 -4.76 -18.42
N GLY A 202 47.31 -5.76 -19.24
CA GLY A 202 48.32 -6.57 -19.87
C GLY A 202 49.20 -5.63 -20.66
N GLU A 203 50.49 -5.66 -20.39
CA GLU A 203 51.53 -5.02 -21.20
C GLU A 203 51.61 -5.76 -22.55
N ASP A 204 50.54 -5.74 -23.34
CA ASP A 204 50.53 -6.33 -24.68
C ASP A 204 50.08 -5.25 -25.67
N ASP A 205 51.10 -4.78 -26.38
CA ASP A 205 51.07 -4.24 -27.73
C ASP A 205 50.29 -2.94 -27.98
N GLU A 206 51.04 -1.84 -27.89
CA GLU A 206 50.80 -0.62 -28.66
C GLU A 206 50.88 -0.92 -30.17
N ALA A 207 49.80 -1.46 -30.73
CA ALA A 207 49.46 -1.22 -32.12
C ALA A 207 48.56 0.01 -32.16
N GLY A 208 49.17 1.17 -32.46
CA GLY A 208 48.49 2.46 -32.55
C GLY A 208 47.24 2.39 -33.41
N ILE A 209 46.08 2.54 -32.77
CA ILE A 209 44.84 2.91 -33.43
C ILE A 209 44.66 4.39 -33.14
N GLU A 210 45.07 5.22 -34.09
CA GLU A 210 44.68 6.63 -34.19
C GLU A 210 43.16 6.69 -34.40
N THR A 211 42.41 6.80 -33.30
CA THR A 211 41.01 7.24 -33.33
C THR A 211 40.86 8.44 -32.41
N GLU A 212 41.56 9.52 -32.74
CA GLU A 212 41.19 10.85 -32.30
C GLU A 212 40.42 11.55 -33.43
N ALA A 213 39.41 12.33 -33.03
CA ALA A 213 38.63 13.25 -33.84
C ALA A 213 37.42 12.69 -34.62
N GLU A 214 36.34 12.28 -33.94
CA GLU A 214 34.97 12.61 -34.43
C GLU A 214 33.79 12.39 -33.46
N VAL A 215 33.84 12.75 -32.18
CA VAL A 215 32.58 12.75 -31.36
C VAL A 215 32.52 13.90 -30.35
N GLN A 216 32.69 15.13 -30.83
CA GLN A 216 32.49 16.36 -30.02
C GLN A 216 31.55 17.39 -30.70
N SER A 217 30.57 16.95 -31.49
CA SER A 217 29.70 17.86 -32.28
C SER A 217 28.18 17.67 -32.10
N ALA A 218 27.68 17.14 -30.98
CA ALA A 218 26.23 16.88 -30.83
C ALA A 218 25.55 17.45 -29.58
N TYR A 219 26.22 18.22 -28.73
CA TYR A 219 25.65 18.71 -27.45
C TYR A 219 25.64 20.23 -27.30
N GLY A 220 25.32 20.95 -28.38
CA GLY A 220 25.39 22.40 -28.37
C GLY A 220 24.29 23.10 -29.15
N GLU A 221 23.02 22.75 -28.95
CA GLU A 221 21.92 23.64 -29.37
C GLU A 221 20.58 23.19 -28.75
N SER A 222 19.90 24.13 -28.07
CA SER A 222 18.44 24.20 -27.83
C SER A 222 18.06 24.40 -26.35
N ALA A 223 17.98 25.67 -25.92
CA ALA A 223 16.82 26.20 -25.20
C ALA A 223 17.04 27.68 -24.81
N HIS A 224 16.99 28.59 -25.78
CA HIS A 224 16.66 29.99 -25.49
C HIS A 224 15.19 30.06 -25.06
N ARG A 225 14.93 30.06 -23.74
CA ARG A 225 13.64 30.51 -23.20
C ARG A 225 13.55 32.03 -23.37
N GLY A 226 12.70 32.46 -24.31
CA GLY A 226 12.35 33.87 -24.49
C GLY A 226 11.65 34.47 -23.26
N PRO A 227 11.63 35.80 -23.15
CA PRO A 227 11.03 36.50 -22.02
C PRO A 227 9.51 36.26 -21.97
N ARG A 228 9.01 35.91 -20.78
CA ARG A 228 7.57 35.76 -20.50
C ARG A 228 6.91 37.13 -20.62
N LYS A 229 5.82 37.22 -21.40
CA LYS A 229 4.90 38.37 -21.34
C LYS A 229 4.29 38.43 -19.94
N ALA A 230 4.36 39.60 -19.33
CA ALA A 230 3.60 39.94 -18.15
C ALA A 230 2.15 40.18 -18.59
N ASP A 231 1.21 39.40 -18.05
CA ASP A 231 -0.21 39.70 -18.22
C ASP A 231 -0.63 40.78 -17.23
N GLU A 232 -1.34 41.74 -17.79
CA GLU A 232 -1.79 43.01 -17.23
C GLU A 232 -2.90 42.81 -16.17
N PRO A 233 -3.06 43.75 -15.22
CA PRO A 233 -4.14 43.71 -14.24
C PRO A 233 -5.50 43.97 -14.92
N HIS A 234 -6.45 43.06 -14.70
CA HIS A 234 -7.87 43.29 -14.99
C HIS A 234 -8.37 44.49 -14.17
N ALA A 235 -8.83 45.52 -14.87
CA ALA A 235 -9.55 46.65 -14.28
C ALA A 235 -10.98 46.24 -13.88
N GLU A 236 -11.45 46.86 -12.79
CA GLU A 236 -12.75 46.74 -12.11
C GLU A 236 -13.96 47.11 -12.98
#